data_AF-A0AAU2J492-F1
#
_entry.id   AF-A0AAU2J492-F1
#
_cell.length_a   1.000
_cell.length_b   1.000
_cell.length_c   1.000
_cell.angle_alpha   90.00
_cell.angle_beta   90.00
_cell.angle_gamma   90.00
#
_symmetry.space_group_name_H-M   'P 1'
#
loop_
_entity.id
_entity.type
_entity.pdbx_description
1 polymer ?
#
loop_
_entity_poly.entity_id
_entity_poly.type
_entity_poly.pdbx_seq_one_letter_code
_entity_poly.pdbx_strand_id
1 'polypeptide(L)'
;MSAEQRGYGVHRAAIAHILAAVGDAAIVLSYEEDRSFAAASLSRFSAVGSTRLDWQAAEVLERSTGFDGAELRRLLHGHGDKSELVVVFWGSLAVPSVILEAALAALQAETLLDCSPECWIYLTDSRVLIEFQDGEGFTVGRVPS
;
A
#
# COMPACT_ATOMS: atom_id res chain seq x y z
N MET A 1 23.80 3.87 -9.74
CA MET A 1 22.52 4.55 -9.44
C MET A 1 21.71 4.65 -10.72
N SER A 2 20.58 3.93 -10.80
CA SER A 2 19.70 3.92 -11.99
C SER A 2 18.89 5.22 -12.11
N ALA A 3 18.21 5.43 -13.24
CA ALA A 3 17.30 6.57 -13.42
C ALA A 3 16.12 6.52 -12.43
N GLU A 4 15.59 5.31 -12.17
CA GLU A 4 14.52 5.09 -11.19
C GLU A 4 14.97 5.44 -9.78
N GLN A 5 16.18 5.01 -9.38
CA GLN A 5 16.74 5.35 -8.07
C GLN A 5 16.95 6.87 -7.89
N ARG A 6 17.18 7.61 -8.97
CA ARG A 6 17.26 9.09 -8.95
C ARG A 6 15.89 9.75 -8.88
N GLY A 7 14.87 9.12 -9.45
CA GLY A 7 13.49 9.62 -9.48
C GLY A 7 12.64 9.22 -8.27
N TYR A 8 13.15 8.31 -7.43
CA TYR A 8 12.42 7.83 -6.28
C TYR A 8 12.21 8.93 -5.23
N GLY A 9 10.98 9.05 -4.72
CA GLY A 9 10.65 9.93 -3.59
C GLY A 9 10.73 11.43 -3.85
N VAL A 10 10.90 11.87 -5.11
CA VAL A 10 10.99 13.31 -5.46
C VAL A 10 9.71 14.10 -5.16
N HIS A 11 8.57 13.42 -4.99
CA HIS A 11 7.28 13.98 -4.58
C HIS A 11 6.93 13.63 -3.12
N ARG A 12 7.90 13.67 -2.21
CA ARG A 12 7.67 13.45 -0.76
C ARG A 12 6.59 14.36 -0.16
N ALA A 13 6.32 15.53 -0.75
CA ALA A 13 5.24 16.41 -0.34
C ALA A 13 3.85 15.75 -0.41
N ALA A 14 3.66 14.76 -1.28
CA ALA A 14 2.40 14.01 -1.39
C ALA A 14 2.04 13.28 -0.10
N ILE A 15 3.04 12.78 0.64
CA ILE A 15 2.84 12.07 1.92
C ILE A 15 3.05 12.95 3.15
N ALA A 16 3.24 14.27 2.98
CA ALA A 16 3.58 15.16 4.09
C ALA A 16 2.50 15.19 5.18
N HIS A 17 1.23 15.09 4.80
CA HIS A 17 0.12 15.03 5.75
C HIS A 17 0.13 13.75 6.60
N ILE A 18 0.49 12.61 6.01
CA ILE A 18 0.68 11.35 6.75
C ILE A 18 1.82 11.52 7.76
N LEU A 19 2.98 11.97 7.29
CA LEU A 19 4.17 12.13 8.14
C LEU A 19 3.95 13.14 9.27
N ALA A 20 3.19 14.20 9.02
CA ALA A 20 2.82 15.17 10.05
C ALA A 20 1.88 14.57 11.11
N ALA A 21 0.97 13.66 10.71
CA ALA A 21 0.01 13.04 11.60
C ALA A 21 0.62 11.93 12.47
N VAL A 22 1.56 11.15 11.92
CA VAL A 22 2.14 9.97 12.60
C VAL A 22 3.55 10.19 13.14
N GLY A 23 4.24 11.25 12.70
CA GLY A 23 5.60 11.57 13.13
C GLY A 23 6.57 10.42 12.91
N ASP A 24 7.37 10.12 13.94
CA ASP A 24 8.40 9.07 13.92
C ASP A 24 7.82 7.63 13.91
N ALA A 25 6.49 7.48 14.01
CA ALA A 25 5.83 6.18 13.93
C ALA A 25 5.66 5.67 12.48
N ALA A 26 6.04 6.46 11.47
CA ALA A 26 6.20 6.00 10.10
C ALA A 26 7.65 6.10 9.63
N ILE A 27 8.07 5.09 8.89
CA ILE A 27 9.37 5.03 8.24
C ILE A 27 9.15 5.25 6.75
N VAL A 28 9.78 6.30 6.19
CA VAL A 28 9.85 6.46 4.73
C VAL A 28 10.92 5.54 4.20
N LEU A 29 10.55 4.64 3.29
CA LEU A 29 11.49 3.68 2.74
C LEU A 29 12.50 4.35 1.82
N SER A 30 13.72 3.83 1.82
CA SER A 30 14.67 4.04 0.72
C SER A 30 14.22 3.26 -0.53
N TYR A 31 14.78 3.61 -1.69
CA TYR A 31 14.53 2.87 -2.92
C TYR A 31 14.85 1.37 -2.80
N GLU A 32 15.91 1.00 -2.06
CA GLU A 32 16.31 -0.40 -1.91
C GLU A 32 15.33 -1.19 -1.02
N GLU A 33 14.85 -0.57 0.06
CA GLU A 33 13.83 -1.16 0.92
C GLU A 33 12.49 -1.28 0.19
N ASP A 34 12.07 -0.23 -0.52
CA ASP A 34 10.89 -0.24 -1.39
C ASP A 34 10.93 -1.42 -2.36
N ARG A 35 12.05 -1.59 -3.08
CA ARG A 35 12.19 -2.68 -4.03
C ARG A 35 12.19 -4.06 -3.38
N SER A 36 12.73 -4.17 -2.17
CA SER A 36 12.73 -5.40 -1.40
C SER A 36 11.31 -5.80 -0.97
N PHE A 37 10.53 -4.84 -0.45
CA PHE A 37 9.13 -5.11 -0.07
C PHE A 37 8.22 -5.34 -1.28
N ALA A 38 8.45 -4.63 -2.39
CA ALA A 38 7.73 -4.88 -3.63
C ALA A 38 8.03 -6.28 -4.19
N ALA A 39 9.28 -6.76 -4.11
CA ALA A 39 9.64 -8.13 -4.50
C ALA A 39 9.00 -9.21 -3.60
N ALA A 40 8.78 -8.89 -2.32
CA ALA A 40 8.10 -9.75 -1.37
C ALA A 40 6.57 -9.74 -1.53
N SER A 41 5.99 -8.73 -2.18
CA SER A 41 4.54 -8.53 -2.31
C SER A 41 4.10 -8.25 -3.75
N LEU A 42 4.04 -6.98 -4.17
CA LEU A 42 3.48 -6.53 -5.46
C LEU A 42 4.00 -7.31 -6.67
N SER A 43 5.31 -7.52 -6.74
CA SER A 43 5.96 -8.18 -7.87
C SER A 43 5.71 -9.69 -7.93
N ARG A 44 4.95 -10.25 -6.98
CA ARG A 44 4.45 -11.64 -7.03
C ARG A 44 3.18 -11.79 -7.85
N PHE A 45 2.51 -10.69 -8.14
CA PHE A 45 1.34 -10.67 -9.00
C PHE A 45 1.77 -10.37 -10.44
N SER A 46 1.10 -11.01 -11.40
CA SER A 46 1.12 -10.53 -12.78
C SER A 46 0.39 -9.18 -12.86
N ALA A 47 0.65 -8.39 -13.90
CA ALA A 47 -0.03 -7.11 -14.12
C ALA A 47 -1.08 -7.21 -15.22
N VAL A 48 -2.21 -6.53 -15.05
CA VAL A 48 -3.20 -6.24 -16.09
C VAL A 48 -3.10 -4.76 -16.45
N GLY A 49 -2.58 -4.45 -17.65
CA GLY A 49 -2.28 -3.07 -18.01
C GLY A 49 -1.10 -2.50 -17.21
N SER A 50 -1.11 -1.20 -16.91
CA SER A 50 0.02 -0.51 -16.28
C SER A 50 0.01 -0.50 -14.75
N THR A 51 -1.18 -0.56 -14.12
CA THR A 51 -1.36 -0.25 -12.69
C THR A 51 -2.35 -1.18 -11.98
N ARG A 52 -2.73 -2.33 -12.57
CA ARG A 52 -3.57 -3.32 -11.87
C ARG A 52 -2.87 -4.64 -11.71
N LEU A 53 -3.16 -5.27 -10.58
CA LEU A 53 -2.76 -6.65 -10.36
C LEU A 53 -3.73 -7.61 -11.04
N ASP A 54 -3.16 -8.65 -11.66
CA ASP A 54 -3.93 -9.80 -12.11
C ASP A 54 -4.18 -10.73 -10.91
N TRP A 55 -5.42 -10.66 -10.41
CA TRP A 55 -5.87 -11.47 -9.28
C TRP A 55 -6.28 -12.90 -9.68
N GLN A 56 -6.26 -13.29 -10.96
CA GLN A 56 -6.73 -14.62 -11.37
C GLN A 56 -5.89 -15.75 -10.79
N ALA A 57 -4.60 -15.52 -10.57
CA ALA A 57 -3.67 -16.50 -10.02
C ALA A 57 -3.50 -16.40 -8.50
N ALA A 58 -4.21 -15.49 -7.84
CA ALA A 58 -4.11 -15.25 -6.41
C ALA A 58 -5.38 -15.68 -5.67
N GLU A 59 -5.21 -16.05 -4.39
CA GLU A 59 -6.35 -16.28 -3.50
C GLU A 59 -6.97 -14.93 -3.12
N VAL A 60 -8.13 -14.63 -3.69
CA VAL A 60 -8.92 -13.43 -3.34
C VAL A 60 -9.73 -13.71 -2.08
N LEU A 61 -9.47 -12.94 -1.04
CA LEU A 61 -10.15 -13.04 0.26
C LEU A 61 -11.43 -12.21 0.26
N GLU A 62 -11.40 -11.03 -0.36
CA GLU A 62 -12.51 -10.09 -0.32
C GLU A 62 -12.46 -9.11 -1.51
N ARG A 63 -13.64 -8.66 -1.95
CA ARG A 63 -13.80 -7.51 -2.85
C ARG A 63 -14.85 -6.57 -2.26
N SER A 64 -14.58 -5.28 -2.32
CA SER A 64 -15.51 -4.25 -1.87
C SER A 64 -15.62 -3.13 -2.88
N THR A 65 -16.85 -2.64 -3.06
CA THR A 65 -17.13 -1.44 -3.86
C THR A 65 -17.11 -0.17 -3.03
N GLY A 66 -16.95 -0.26 -1.70
CA GLY A 66 -16.61 0.92 -0.90
C GLY A 66 -15.21 1.38 -1.26
N PHE A 67 -14.98 2.69 -1.35
CA PHE A 67 -13.72 3.27 -1.83
C PHE A 67 -13.21 4.41 -0.93
N ASP A 68 -13.67 4.45 0.33
CA ASP A 68 -13.33 5.48 1.30
C ASP A 68 -12.41 4.95 2.42
N GLY A 69 -11.93 5.86 3.28
CA GLY A 69 -11.08 5.51 4.40
C GLY A 69 -11.79 4.69 5.48
N ALA A 70 -13.13 4.74 5.57
CA ALA A 70 -13.87 3.88 6.50
C ALA A 70 -13.79 2.42 6.07
N GLU A 71 -13.87 2.17 4.76
CA GLU A 71 -13.74 0.84 4.20
C GLU A 71 -12.31 0.30 4.30
N LEU A 72 -11.28 1.11 3.96
CA LEU A 72 -9.89 0.71 4.17
C LEU A 72 -9.61 0.35 5.64
N ARG A 73 -10.11 1.17 6.58
CA ARG A 73 -9.99 0.88 8.02
C ARG A 73 -10.61 -0.46 8.40
N ARG A 74 -11.79 -0.78 7.85
CA ARG A 74 -12.47 -2.06 8.08
C ARG A 74 -11.62 -3.22 7.57
N LEU A 75 -11.07 -3.11 6.37
CA LEU A 75 -10.25 -4.15 5.74
C LEU A 75 -8.95 -4.39 6.54
N LEU A 76 -8.27 -3.32 6.96
CA LEU A 76 -7.06 -3.44 7.79
C LEU A 76 -7.33 -4.17 9.11
N HIS A 77 -8.42 -3.86 9.80
CA HIS A 77 -8.82 -4.58 11.02
C HIS A 77 -9.29 -6.01 10.77
N GLY A 78 -9.83 -6.31 9.59
CA GLY A 78 -10.35 -7.63 9.24
C GLY A 78 -9.28 -8.63 8.84
N HIS A 79 -8.15 -8.15 8.30
CA HIS A 79 -7.15 -9.00 7.64
C HIS A 79 -5.75 -8.99 8.26
N GLY A 80 -5.50 -8.20 9.32
CA GLY A 80 -4.21 -8.20 10.03
C GLY A 80 -4.32 -7.85 11.50
N ASP A 81 -3.22 -8.07 12.22
CA ASP A 81 -3.10 -7.64 13.62
C ASP A 81 -2.86 -6.12 13.69
N LYS A 82 -3.32 -5.47 14.75
CA LYS A 82 -3.17 -4.02 14.93
C LYS A 82 -1.71 -3.56 14.98
N SER A 83 -0.83 -4.39 15.52
CA SER A 83 0.61 -4.13 15.62
C SER A 83 1.41 -4.60 14.41
N GLU A 84 0.77 -5.29 13.47
CA GLU A 84 1.40 -5.75 12.24
C GLU A 84 1.91 -4.56 11.43
N LEU A 85 3.12 -4.66 10.89
CA LEU A 85 3.64 -3.65 10.00
C LEU A 85 2.96 -3.75 8.64
N VAL A 86 2.54 -2.60 8.12
CA VAL A 86 2.03 -2.46 6.77
C VAL A 86 2.96 -1.61 5.93
N VAL A 87 3.15 -2.00 4.66
CA VAL A 87 3.85 -1.20 3.66
C VAL A 87 2.82 -0.60 2.73
N VAL A 88 2.83 0.73 2.56
CA VAL A 88 1.97 1.43 1.61
C VAL A 88 2.79 1.83 0.39
N PHE A 89 2.35 1.38 -0.77
CA PHE A 89 2.88 1.74 -2.08
C PHE A 89 1.87 2.59 -2.83
N TRP A 90 2.35 3.53 -3.63
CA TRP A 90 1.52 4.35 -4.51
C TRP A 90 1.86 4.08 -5.99
N GLY A 91 0.94 4.41 -6.90
CA GLY A 91 1.09 4.20 -8.36
C GLY A 91 2.32 4.83 -9.01
N SER A 92 3.08 5.65 -8.28
CA SER A 92 4.27 6.33 -8.77
C SER A 92 5.43 6.21 -7.78
N LEU A 93 6.59 5.73 -8.26
CA LEU A 93 7.85 5.71 -7.49
C LEU A 93 8.31 7.10 -7.04
N ALA A 94 7.79 8.16 -7.65
CA ALA A 94 8.09 9.51 -7.21
C ALA A 94 7.46 9.83 -5.85
N VAL A 95 6.40 9.14 -5.46
CA VAL A 95 5.87 9.13 -4.08
C VAL A 95 6.55 8.00 -3.33
N PRO A 96 7.31 8.27 -2.25
CA PRO A 96 8.04 7.21 -1.57
C PRO A 96 7.09 6.37 -0.71
N SER A 97 7.28 5.06 -0.74
CA SER A 97 6.56 4.10 0.10
C SER A 97 6.86 4.32 1.57
N VAL A 98 5.90 3.97 2.42
CA VAL A 98 6.03 4.10 3.88
C VAL A 98 5.72 2.80 4.59
N ILE A 99 6.32 2.62 5.76
CA ILE A 99 5.99 1.56 6.71
C ILE A 99 5.45 2.17 8.00
N LEU A 100 4.38 1.59 8.51
CA LEU A 100 3.75 1.94 9.78
C LEU A 100 2.95 0.76 10.32
N GLU A 101 2.54 0.80 11.58
CA GLU A 101 1.63 -0.20 12.15
C GLU A 101 0.24 -0.14 11.50
N ALA A 102 -0.41 -1.30 11.36
CA ALA A 102 -1.76 -1.42 10.78
C ALA A 102 -2.78 -0.55 11.50
N ALA A 103 -2.70 -0.43 12.83
CA ALA A 103 -3.58 0.46 13.59
C ALA A 103 -3.42 1.94 13.21
N LEU A 104 -2.19 2.39 12.94
CA LEU A 104 -1.94 3.76 12.49
C LEU A 104 -2.38 3.97 11.04
N ALA A 105 -2.14 2.99 10.16
CA ALA A 105 -2.68 3.02 8.80
C ALA A 105 -4.22 3.09 8.79
N ALA A 106 -4.87 2.33 9.68
CA ALA A 106 -6.32 2.33 9.83
C ALA A 106 -6.86 3.67 10.39
N LEU A 107 -6.08 4.34 11.26
CA LEU A 107 -6.39 5.68 11.75
C LEU A 107 -6.26 6.74 10.63
N GLN A 108 -5.23 6.63 9.80
CA GLN A 108 -4.91 7.56 8.71
C GLN A 108 -5.48 7.13 7.35
N ALA A 109 -6.44 6.19 7.33
CA ALA A 109 -6.90 5.55 6.12
C ALA A 109 -7.32 6.53 5.01
N GLU A 110 -8.12 7.55 5.33
CA GLU A 110 -8.53 8.57 4.36
C GLU A 110 -7.31 9.29 3.74
N THR A 111 -6.37 9.72 4.59
CA THR A 111 -5.17 10.44 4.15
C THR A 111 -4.25 9.58 3.29
N LEU A 112 -4.21 8.25 3.51
CA LEU A 112 -3.47 7.32 2.65
C LEU A 112 -4.07 7.25 1.23
N LEU A 113 -5.40 7.22 1.14
CA LEU A 113 -6.14 7.19 -0.13
C LEU A 113 -6.03 8.51 -0.89
N ASP A 114 -6.07 9.65 -0.18
CA ASP A 114 -5.94 10.99 -0.79
C ASP A 114 -4.60 11.24 -1.50
N CYS A 115 -3.58 10.42 -1.24
CA CYS A 115 -2.25 10.60 -1.81
C CYS A 115 -2.14 10.18 -3.29
N SER A 116 -2.99 9.26 -3.76
CA SER A 116 -2.95 8.77 -5.15
C SER A 116 -4.25 8.03 -5.52
N PRO A 117 -4.69 8.10 -6.79
CA PRO A 117 -5.86 7.35 -7.27
C PRO A 117 -5.71 5.82 -7.15
N GLU A 118 -4.48 5.31 -7.05
CA GLU A 118 -4.22 3.91 -6.74
C GLU A 118 -3.14 3.75 -5.68
N CYS A 119 -3.36 2.82 -4.76
CA CYS A 119 -2.36 2.42 -3.79
C CYS A 119 -2.51 0.94 -3.43
N TRP A 120 -1.45 0.40 -2.84
CA TRP A 120 -1.43 -0.97 -2.34
C TRP A 120 -0.92 -0.99 -0.90
N ILE A 121 -1.60 -1.75 -0.06
CA ILE A 121 -1.26 -1.89 1.36
C ILE A 121 -0.92 -3.36 1.62
N TYR A 122 0.35 -3.62 1.93
CA TYR A 122 0.87 -4.95 2.20
C TYR A 122 0.99 -5.19 3.70
N LEU A 123 0.20 -6.11 4.23
CA LEU A 123 0.29 -6.62 5.60
C LEU A 123 1.36 -7.72 5.64
N THR A 124 2.46 -7.42 6.34
CA THR A 124 3.73 -8.17 6.22
C THR A 124 3.68 -9.58 6.80
N ASP A 125 3.15 -9.76 8.00
CA ASP A 125 3.09 -11.04 8.71
C ASP A 125 1.98 -11.94 8.15
N SER A 126 0.81 -11.35 7.89
CA SER A 126 -0.36 -12.01 7.34
C SER A 126 -0.19 -12.33 5.85
N ARG A 127 0.81 -11.72 5.19
CA ARG A 127 1.04 -11.82 3.74
C ARG A 127 -0.23 -11.51 2.92
N VAL A 128 -0.97 -10.49 3.34
CA VAL A 128 -2.17 -9.99 2.67
C VAL A 128 -1.81 -8.72 1.93
N LEU A 129 -2.32 -8.57 0.71
CA LEU A 129 -2.24 -7.35 -0.06
C LEU A 129 -3.65 -6.81 -0.28
N ILE A 130 -3.82 -5.51 -0.02
CA ILE A 130 -5.02 -4.75 -0.33
C ILE A 130 -4.67 -3.84 -1.50
N GLU A 131 -5.34 -3.98 -2.64
CA GLU A 131 -5.30 -3.03 -3.76
C GLU A 131 -6.48 -2.09 -3.66
N PHE A 132 -6.21 -0.79 -3.82
CA PHE A 132 -7.21 0.27 -3.93
C PHE A 132 -7.18 0.90 -5.33
N GLN A 133 -8.36 1.17 -5.86
CA GLN A 133 -8.57 1.91 -7.10
C GLN A 133 -9.69 2.94 -6.87
N ASP A 134 -9.39 4.23 -7.02
CA ASP A 134 -10.36 5.31 -6.81
C ASP A 134 -11.59 5.14 -7.72
N GLY A 135 -12.77 5.27 -7.12
CA GLY A 135 -14.06 5.03 -7.77
C GLY A 135 -14.42 3.56 -8.03
N GLU A 136 -13.53 2.60 -7.80
CA GLU A 136 -13.78 1.16 -8.00
C GLU A 136 -13.77 0.34 -6.71
N GLY A 137 -13.00 0.77 -5.71
CA GLY A 137 -12.96 0.17 -4.38
C GLY A 137 -11.72 -0.69 -4.13
N PHE A 138 -11.90 -1.79 -3.41
CA PHE A 138 -10.80 -2.62 -2.90
C PHE A 138 -10.87 -4.06 -3.38
N THR A 139 -9.69 -4.63 -3.64
CA THR A 139 -9.50 -6.09 -3.73
C THR A 139 -8.48 -6.52 -2.69
N VAL A 140 -8.80 -7.55 -1.91
CA VAL A 140 -7.93 -8.11 -0.88
C VAL A 140 -7.61 -9.56 -1.23
N GLY A 141 -6.33 -9.92 -1.15
CA GLY A 141 -5.93 -11.31 -1.37
C GLY A 141 -4.60 -11.66 -0.73
N ARG A 142 -4.31 -12.96 -0.69
CA ARG A 142 -3.00 -13.46 -0.25
C ARG A 142 -1.96 -13.20 -1.32
N VAL A 143 -0.78 -12.76 -0.89
CA VAL A 143 0.38 -12.64 -1.77
C VAL A 143 0.80 -14.04 -2.25
N PRO A 144 0.95 -14.27 -3.58
CA PRO A 144 1.40 -15.54 -4.12
C PRO A 144 2.75 -15.99 -3.56
N SER A 145 2.93 -17.32 -3.45
CA SER A 145 4.14 -17.96 -2.91
C SER A 145 5.31 -17.91 -3.87
#